data_AF-A0A0Q8TMR9-F1
#
_entry.id   AF-A0A0Q8TMR9-F1
#
_cell.length_a   1.000
_cell.length_b   1.000
_cell.length_c   1.000
_cell.angle_alpha   90.00
_cell.angle_beta   90.00
_cell.angle_gamma   90.00
#
_symmetry.space_group_name_H-M   'P 1'
#
loop_
_entity.id
_entity.type
_entity.pdbx_description
1 polymer ?
#
loop_
_entity_poly.entity_id
_entity_poly.type
_entity_poly.pdbx_seq_one_letter_code
_entity_poly.pdbx_strand_id
1 'polypeptide(L)'
;MHGWLLYKRTPADDYGPRWEAHLLDRPNGKALMLPLFRARFARVDGVLHIVGTEEGGRTNTKARPSLWKQSWLAAQDPADALPFLDKVSLSSATGFSPEADHLDDDPYAPLYL
;
A
#
# COMPACT_ATOMS: atom_id res chain seq x y z
N MET A 1 -9.61 -8.21 12.29
CA MET A 1 -8.59 -7.64 13.20
C MET A 1 -9.08 -6.24 13.58
N HIS A 2 -9.04 -5.87 14.86
CA HIS A 2 -9.49 -4.55 15.32
C HIS A 2 -8.29 -3.72 15.78
N GLY A 3 -8.34 -2.41 15.57
CA GLY A 3 -7.25 -1.50 15.94
C GLY A 3 -7.65 -0.04 15.78
N TRP A 4 -6.70 0.84 16.08
CA TRP A 4 -6.81 2.29 15.94
C TRP A 4 -6.14 2.75 14.65
N LEU A 5 -6.92 3.34 13.74
CA LEU A 5 -6.38 3.92 12.50
C LEU A 5 -5.84 5.32 12.76
N LEU A 6 -4.54 5.50 12.55
CA LEU A 6 -3.89 6.82 12.53
C LEU A 6 -3.57 7.20 11.08
N TYR A 7 -4.18 8.28 10.62
CA TYR A 7 -3.92 8.87 9.31
C TYR A 7 -3.22 10.22 9.48
N LYS A 8 -1.96 10.32 9.05
CA LYS A 8 -1.15 11.52 9.28
C LYS A 8 -0.40 11.94 8.03
N ARG A 9 -0.11 13.24 7.95
CA ARG A 9 0.73 13.82 6.91
C ARG A 9 2.20 13.69 7.33
N THR A 10 3.04 13.11 6.50
CA THR A 10 4.49 13.12 6.66
C THR A 10 5.09 14.41 6.09
N PRO A 11 6.30 14.81 6.54
CA PRO A 11 7.00 15.99 6.01
C PRO A 11 7.06 15.94 4.48
N ALA A 12 6.76 17.07 3.84
CA ALA A 12 6.85 17.18 2.40
C ALA A 12 8.31 16.97 1.98
N ASP A 13 8.53 16.07 1.03
CA ASP A 13 9.76 16.03 0.25
C ASP A 13 9.44 16.39 -1.20
N ASP A 14 10.43 16.29 -2.08
CA ASP A 14 10.34 16.69 -3.49
C ASP A 14 9.24 15.94 -4.30
N TYR A 15 8.59 14.91 -3.73
CA TYR A 15 7.63 14.05 -4.44
C TYR A 15 6.15 14.26 -4.05
N GLY A 16 5.79 15.37 -3.38
CA GLY A 16 4.39 15.77 -3.15
C GLY A 16 3.77 15.23 -1.85
N PRO A 17 2.45 15.39 -1.62
CA PRO A 17 1.82 15.15 -0.32
C PRO A 17 1.88 13.67 0.10
N ARG A 18 2.59 13.42 1.22
CA ARG A 18 2.78 12.10 1.83
C ARG A 18 1.78 11.91 2.95
N TRP A 19 0.70 11.22 2.67
CA TRP A 19 -0.14 10.70 3.73
C TRP A 19 0.27 9.27 4.06
N GLU A 20 0.17 8.93 5.34
CA GLU A 20 0.45 7.58 5.81
C GLU A 20 -0.73 7.06 6.61
N ALA A 21 -1.06 5.79 6.38
CA ALA A 21 -2.04 5.06 7.17
C ALA A 21 -1.33 4.03 8.06
N HIS A 22 -1.57 4.13 9.36
CA HIS A 22 -1.00 3.25 10.37
C HIS A 22 -2.14 2.56 11.12
N LEU A 23 -2.15 1.23 11.14
CA LEU A 23 -3.06 0.46 11.99
C LEU A 23 -2.35 0.12 13.30
N LEU A 24 -2.81 0.68 14.41
CA LEU A 24 -2.19 0.54 15.74
C LEU A 24 -3.07 -0.29 16.67
N ASP A 25 -2.50 -0.87 17.73
CA ASP A 25 -3.27 -1.60 18.76
C ASP A 25 -4.13 -0.67 19.64
N ARG A 26 -3.64 0.55 19.87
CA ARG A 26 -4.30 1.62 20.63
C ARG A 26 -3.84 3.00 20.12
N PRO A 27 -4.43 4.12 20.58
CA PRO A 27 -3.92 5.45 20.24
C PRO A 27 -2.43 5.57 20.56
N ASN A 28 -1.61 5.92 19.55
CA ASN A 28 -0.14 6.00 19.63
C ASN A 28 0.56 4.72 20.10
N GLY A 29 -0.10 3.57 19.92
CA GLY A 29 0.43 2.28 20.31
C GLY A 29 1.33 1.63 19.25
N LYS A 30 1.50 0.31 19.36
CA LYS A 30 2.33 -0.47 18.45
C LYS A 30 1.60 -0.67 17.12
N ALA A 31 2.33 -0.58 16.02
CA ALA A 31 1.82 -0.96 14.70
C ALA A 31 1.45 -2.46 14.66
N LEU A 32 0.22 -2.74 14.26
CA LEU A 32 -0.33 -4.09 14.07
C LEU A 32 0.02 -4.66 12.69
N MET A 33 0.25 -3.77 11.72
CA MET A 33 0.64 -4.09 10.35
C MET A 33 1.65 -3.05 9.86
N LEU A 34 2.35 -3.34 8.76
CA LEU A 34 3.21 -2.37 8.10
C LEU A 34 2.38 -1.16 7.61
N PRO A 35 2.93 0.06 7.67
CA PRO A 35 2.19 1.25 7.27
C PRO A 35 2.03 1.34 5.75
N LEU A 36 0.94 1.98 5.32
CA LEU A 36 0.77 2.38 3.92
C LEU A 36 1.33 3.79 3.73
N PHE A 37 2.33 3.92 2.87
CA PHE A 37 2.87 5.18 2.40
C PHE A 37 2.11 5.70 1.19
N ARG A 38 2.17 7.02 0.98
CA ARG A 38 1.44 7.72 -0.10
C ARG A 38 -0.05 7.34 -0.11
N ALA A 39 -0.58 7.10 1.09
CA ALA A 39 -1.92 6.57 1.27
C ALA A 39 -2.95 7.56 0.74
N ARG A 40 -4.00 7.02 0.14
CA ARG A 40 -5.20 7.74 -0.27
C ARG A 40 -6.38 6.97 0.26
N PHE A 41 -7.43 7.67 0.63
CA PHE A 41 -8.65 7.02 1.07
C PHE A 41 -9.87 7.51 0.30
N ALA A 42 -10.83 6.61 0.16
CA ALA A 42 -12.18 6.89 -0.31
C ALA A 42 -13.17 6.28 0.70
N ARG A 43 -14.31 6.93 0.90
CA ARG A 43 -15.38 6.40 1.74
C ARG A 43 -16.57 6.04 0.86
N VAL A 44 -17.07 4.82 1.01
CA VAL A 44 -18.23 4.30 0.27
C VAL A 44 -19.13 3.58 1.26
N ASP A 45 -20.38 4.02 1.38
CA ASP A 45 -21.40 3.39 2.22
C ASP A 45 -20.94 3.04 3.65
N GLY A 46 -20.21 3.95 4.29
CA GLY A 46 -19.71 3.76 5.66
C GLY A 46 -18.38 2.99 5.77
N VAL A 47 -17.93 2.33 4.70
CA VAL A 47 -16.63 1.65 4.62
C VAL A 47 -15.56 2.61 4.11
N LEU A 48 -14.39 2.57 4.76
CA LEU A 48 -13.21 3.33 4.36
C LEU A 48 -12.28 2.42 3.56
N HIS A 49 -12.05 2.76 2.30
CA HIS A 49 -11.06 2.12 1.45
C HIS A 49 -9.76 2.93 1.49
N ILE A 50 -8.66 2.30 1.85
CA ILE A 50 -7.33 2.92 1.94
C ILE A 50 -6.40 2.21 0.97
N VAL A 51 -5.79 2.95 0.06
CA VAL A 51 -4.81 2.41 -0.90
C VAL A 51 -3.49 3.12 -0.70
N GLY A 52 -2.40 2.38 -0.75
CA GLY A 52 -1.06 2.94 -0.67
C GLY A 52 0.00 1.93 -1.03
N THR A 53 1.22 2.22 -0.62
CA THR A 53 2.38 1.36 -0.87
C THR A 53 2.98 0.91 0.45
N GLU A 54 3.25 -0.38 0.58
CA GLU A 54 3.91 -1.00 1.72
C GLU A 54 5.35 -1.34 1.34
N GLU A 55 6.30 -1.13 2.25
CA GLU A 55 7.68 -1.58 2.09
C GLU A 55 7.80 -3.05 2.49
N GLY A 56 7.87 -3.93 1.51
CA GLY A 56 8.15 -5.36 1.66
C GLY A 56 9.65 -5.69 1.60
N GLY A 57 10.02 -6.79 2.26
CA GLY A 57 11.38 -7.34 2.26
C GLY A 57 11.98 -7.51 3.67
N ARG A 58 12.96 -8.40 3.81
CA ARG A 58 13.71 -8.55 5.07
C ARG A 58 14.70 -7.40 5.20
N THR A 59 14.61 -6.66 6.31
CA THR A 59 15.47 -5.50 6.65
C THR A 59 16.97 -5.84 6.80
N ASN A 60 17.35 -7.12 6.71
CA ASN A 60 18.69 -7.62 7.06
C ASN A 60 19.63 -7.80 5.86
N THR A 61 19.31 -7.27 4.68
CA THR A 61 20.18 -7.42 3.50
C THR A 61 20.25 -6.08 2.80
N LYS A 62 21.43 -5.72 2.24
CA LYS A 62 21.71 -4.48 1.50
C LYS A 62 20.85 -4.28 0.23
N ALA A 63 19.74 -5.00 0.10
CA ALA A 63 18.78 -4.91 -0.98
C ALA A 63 17.85 -3.72 -0.76
N ARG A 64 17.44 -3.08 -1.86
CA ARG A 64 16.42 -2.02 -1.82
C ARG A 64 15.10 -2.61 -1.30
N PRO A 65 14.37 -1.90 -0.41
CA PRO A 65 13.04 -2.34 0.00
C PRO A 65 12.15 -2.46 -1.23
N SER A 66 11.42 -3.58 -1.32
CA SER A 66 10.46 -3.81 -2.41
C SER A 66 9.19 -3.05 -2.07
N LEU A 67 8.69 -2.23 -2.98
CA LEU A 67 7.47 -1.45 -2.75
C LEU A 67 6.27 -2.18 -3.34
N TRP A 68 5.29 -2.54 -2.52
CA TRP A 68 4.10 -3.29 -2.93
C TRP A 68 2.85 -2.43 -2.79
N LYS A 69 2.00 -2.42 -3.82
CA LYS A 69 0.68 -1.78 -3.72
C LYS A 69 -0.21 -2.60 -2.81
N GLN A 70 -0.86 -1.92 -1.87
CA GLN A 70 -1.71 -2.55 -0.87
C GLN A 70 -3.02 -1.77 -0.73
N SER A 71 -4.05 -2.50 -0.31
CA SER A 71 -5.40 -1.99 -0.18
C SER A 71 -6.05 -2.52 1.09
N TRP A 72 -6.55 -1.62 1.94
CA TRP A 72 -7.25 -1.94 3.17
C TRP A 72 -8.70 -1.50 3.10
N LEU A 73 -9.61 -2.36 3.59
CA LEU A 73 -10.99 -1.99 3.87
C LEU A 73 -11.15 -1.89 5.39
N ALA A 74 -11.57 -0.73 5.87
CA ALA A 74 -11.84 -0.47 7.26
C ALA A 74 -13.34 -0.17 7.45
N ALA A 75 -13.98 -0.97 8.29
CA ALA A 75 -15.39 -0.84 8.64
C ALA A 75 -15.56 -1.03 10.16
N GLN A 76 -16.66 -0.54 10.72
CA GLN A 76 -16.99 -0.79 12.13
C GLN A 76 -17.48 -2.22 12.33
N ASP A 77 -18.36 -2.70 11.44
CA ASP A 77 -18.72 -4.10 11.31
C ASP A 77 -17.97 -4.70 10.10
N PRO A 78 -17.18 -5.77 10.28
CA PRO A 78 -16.56 -6.48 9.16
C PRO A 78 -17.54 -6.91 8.07
N ALA A 79 -18.81 -7.17 8.40
CA ALA A 79 -19.83 -7.56 7.43
C ALA A 79 -20.09 -6.47 6.37
N ASP A 80 -19.94 -5.19 6.74
CA ASP A 80 -20.14 -4.06 5.83
C ASP A 80 -19.05 -4.01 4.75
N ALA A 81 -17.84 -4.50 5.04
CA ALA A 81 -16.72 -4.50 4.11
C ALA A 81 -16.77 -5.66 3.09
N LEU A 82 -17.47 -6.76 3.42
CA LEU A 82 -17.52 -7.97 2.58
C LEU A 82 -17.99 -7.69 1.14
N PRO A 83 -19.07 -6.90 0.89
CA PRO A 83 -19.55 -6.63 -0.47
C PRO A 83 -18.57 -5.81 -1.34
N PHE A 84 -17.53 -5.23 -0.73
CA PHE A 84 -16.53 -4.42 -1.42
C PHE A 84 -15.27 -5.21 -1.75
N LEU A 85 -15.08 -6.42 -1.20
CA LEU A 85 -13.90 -7.24 -1.48
C LEU A 85 -13.74 -7.51 -2.99
N ASP A 86 -14.83 -7.82 -3.68
CA ASP A 86 -14.81 -8.09 -5.13
C ASP A 86 -14.63 -6.81 -5.98
N LYS A 87 -14.92 -5.64 -5.40
CA LYS A 87 -14.76 -4.33 -6.05
C LYS A 87 -13.36 -3.78 -5.87
N VAL A 88 -12.68 -4.18 -4.80
CA VAL A 88 -11.25 -3.98 -4.63
C VAL A 88 -10.55 -4.97 -5.55
N SER A 89 -10.48 -4.63 -6.83
CA SER A 89 -9.64 -5.37 -7.77
C SER A 89 -8.19 -5.17 -7.34
N LEU A 90 -7.68 -6.12 -6.56
CA LEU A 90 -6.28 -6.46 -6.58
C LEU A 90 -6.06 -6.99 -8.00
N SER A 91 -5.70 -6.10 -8.93
CA SER A 91 -4.89 -6.54 -10.04
C SER A 91 -3.68 -7.16 -9.36
N SER A 92 -3.66 -8.49 -9.31
CA SER A 92 -2.44 -9.26 -9.07
C SER A 92 -1.36 -8.47 -9.80
N ALA A 93 -0.29 -8.12 -9.10
CA ALA A 93 0.86 -7.56 -9.74
C ALA A 93 1.47 -8.66 -10.62
N THR A 94 0.82 -8.94 -11.75
CA THR A 94 1.33 -9.78 -12.81
C THR A 94 2.48 -9.00 -13.41
N GLY A 95 3.66 -9.62 -13.41
CA GLY A 95 4.92 -8.96 -13.74
C GLY A 95 6.09 -9.41 -12.86
N PHE A 96 5.86 -10.18 -11.78
CA PHE A 96 6.92 -10.76 -10.95
C PHE A 96 7.22 -12.21 -11.31
N SER A 97 7.61 -12.49 -12.56
CA SER A 97 8.43 -13.68 -12.82
C SER A 97 9.90 -13.25 -12.71
N PRO A 98 10.82 -14.13 -12.24
CA PRO A 98 12.27 -13.86 -12.29
C PRO A 98 12.78 -13.48 -13.69
N GLU A 99 11.98 -13.72 -14.73
CA GLU A 99 12.29 -13.41 -16.12
C GLU A 99 11.97 -11.94 -16.47
N ALA A 100 11.12 -11.27 -15.69
CA ALA A 100 10.74 -9.88 -15.88
C ALA A 100 11.76 -8.86 -15.33
N ASP A 101 12.60 -9.28 -14.38
CA ASP A 101 13.69 -8.45 -13.81
C ASP A 101 14.86 -8.24 -14.80
N HIS A 102 14.81 -8.85 -15.98
CA HIS A 102 15.90 -8.83 -16.97
C HIS A 102 15.61 -8.02 -18.24
N LEU A 103 14.45 -7.37 -18.37
CA LEU A 103 14.02 -6.77 -19.65
C LEU A 103 14.12 -5.24 -19.75
N ASP A 104 14.34 -4.49 -18.66
CA ASP A 104 14.18 -3.02 -18.68
C ASP A 104 15.48 -2.20 -18.52
N ASP A 105 16.66 -2.81 -18.55
CA ASP A 105 17.95 -2.09 -18.43
C ASP A 105 18.86 -2.28 -19.66
N ASP A 106 18.29 -2.33 -20.87
CA ASP A 106 19.07 -2.10 -22.09
C ASP A 106 19.00 -0.61 -22.49
N PRO A 107 20.06 0.20 -22.25
CA PRO A 107 20.10 1.60 -22.65
C PRO A 107 20.09 1.83 -24.17
N TYR A 108 20.08 0.75 -24.98
CA TYR A 108 20.00 0.79 -26.44
C TYR A 108 18.66 0.34 -27.01
N ALA A 109 17.65 0.05 -26.17
CA ALA A 109 16.32 -0.31 -26.67
C ALA A 109 15.71 0.86 -27.48
N PRO A 110 15.40 0.68 -28.77
CA PRO A 110 14.85 1.75 -29.59
C PRO A 110 13.44 2.10 -29.14
N LEU A 111 13.22 3.39 -28.86
CA LEU A 111 11.89 3.94 -28.61
C LEU A 111 11.09 3.92 -29.91
N TYR A 112 10.16 2.97 -30.05
CA TYR A 112 9.17 3.02 -31.12
C TYR A 112 8.03 3.97 -30.72
N LEU A 113 7.85 5.02 -31.51
CA LEU A 113 6.72 5.98 -31.48
C LEU A 113 5.44 5.35 -32.06
#